data_AF-A0AAZ3S5N8-F1
#
_entry.id   AF-A0AAZ3S5N8-F1
#
_cell.length_a   1.000
_cell.length_b   1.000
_cell.length_c   1.000
_cell.angle_alpha   90.00
_cell.angle_beta   90.00
_cell.angle_gamma   90.00
#
_symmetry.space_group_name_H-M   'P 1'
#
loop_
_entity.id
_entity.type
_entity.pdbx_description
1 polymer ?
#
loop_
_entity_poly.entity_id
_entity_poly.type
_entity_poly.pdbx_seq_one_letter_code
_entity_poly.pdbx_strand_id
1 'polypeptide(L)' 'ITAVNVNWQCKWWPSQSPDLNPIEHLWAELKKHVRARRPTNLTRLHQLCQVEWAKIQPTYLWKAT' A
#
# COMPACT_ATOMS: atom_id res chain seq x y z
N ILE A 1 32.39 4.03 -7.13
CA ILE A 1 31.02 3.78 -6.63
C ILE A 1 30.72 4.85 -5.60
N THR A 2 30.00 5.91 -5.99
CA THR A 2 29.58 6.95 -5.05
C THR A 2 28.44 6.42 -4.19
N ALA A 3 28.64 6.37 -2.88
CA ALA A 3 27.58 6.04 -1.95
C ALA A 3 26.47 7.11 -2.07
N VAL A 4 25.30 6.71 -2.54
CA VAL A 4 24.13 7.57 -2.49
C VAL A 4 23.75 7.68 -1.01
N ASN A 5 23.97 8.84 -0.41
CA ASN A 5 23.61 9.10 0.98
C ASN A 5 22.09 9.23 1.04
N VAL A 6 21.41 8.14 1.39
CA VAL A 6 19.96 8.14 1.58
C VAL A 6 19.69 8.45 3.04
N ASN A 7 19.25 9.68 3.32
CA ASN A 7 18.88 10.12 4.66
C ASN A 7 17.48 9.58 5.01
N TRP A 8 17.45 8.38 5.61
CA TRP A 8 16.20 7.75 6.06
C TRP A 8 15.73 8.38 7.37
N GLN A 9 14.67 9.19 7.32
CA GLN A 9 13.99 9.65 8.53
C GLN A 9 13.04 8.56 9.04
N CYS A 10 13.44 7.85 10.09
CA CYS A 10 12.59 6.88 10.75
C CYS A 10 11.67 7.61 11.74
N LYS A 11 10.42 7.87 11.32
CA LYS A 11 9.40 8.45 12.20
C LYS A 11 9.11 7.48 13.35
N TRP A 12 9.17 7.96 14.59
CA TRP A 12 8.87 7.13 15.78
C TRP A 12 7.43 6.62 15.70
N TRP A 13 7.27 5.30 15.71
CA TRP A 13 5.98 4.62 15.70
C TRP A 13 5.78 3.93 17.04
N PRO A 14 4.67 4.20 17.78
CA PRO A 14 4.38 3.47 18.99
C PRO A 14 4.20 1.98 18.70
N SER A 15 4.84 1.13 19.50
CA SER A 15 4.69 -0.32 19.43
C SER A 15 3.21 -0.70 19.59
N GLN A 16 2.75 -1.67 18.78
CA GLN A 16 1.37 -2.19 18.80
C GLN A 16 0.28 -1.19 18.39
N SER A 17 0.58 -0.21 17.53
CA SER A 17 -0.44 0.66 16.91
C SER A 17 -0.60 0.38 15.41
N PRO A 18 -1.14 -0.78 15.00
CA PRO A 18 -1.47 -1.07 13.60
C PRO A 18 -2.55 -0.13 13.06
N ASP A 19 -3.44 0.33 13.94
CA ASP A 19 -4.53 1.28 13.71
C ASP A 19 -4.04 2.67 13.27
N LEU A 20 -2.83 3.05 13.66
CA LEU A 20 -2.23 4.28 13.15
C LEU A 20 -1.65 4.07 11.74
N ASN A 21 -1.41 2.83 11.29
CA ASN A 21 -0.48 2.57 10.18
C ASN A 21 -1.17 2.88 8.85
N PRO A 22 -0.80 3.96 8.14
CA PRO A 22 -1.48 4.38 6.92
C PRO A 22 -1.38 3.31 5.81
N ILE A 23 -0.44 2.37 5.91
CA ILE A 23 -0.34 1.26 4.96
C ILE A 23 -1.50 0.26 5.10
N GLU A 24 -2.09 0.10 6.28
CA GLU A 24 -3.22 -0.83 6.48
C GLU A 24 -4.45 -0.37 5.71
N HIS A 25 -4.69 0.94 5.68
CA HIS A 25 -5.75 1.54 4.86
C HIS A 25 -5.52 1.35 3.36
N LEU A 26 -4.28 1.50 2.90
CA LEU A 26 -3.93 1.21 1.50
C LEU A 26 -4.17 -0.25 1.15
N TRP A 27 -3.76 -1.18 2.02
CA TRP A 27 -3.99 -2.61 1.82
C TRP A 27 -5.48 -2.96 1.80
N ALA A 28 -6.29 -2.33 2.65
CA ALA A 28 -7.74 -2.53 2.66
C ALA A 28 -8.38 -2.13 1.33
N GLU A 29 -8.03 -0.95 0.80
CA GLU A 29 -8.60 -0.45 -0.46
C GLU A 29 -8.12 -1.29 -1.66
N LEU A 30 -6.84 -1.68 -1.70
CA LEU A 30 -6.33 -2.57 -2.73
C LEU A 30 -7.07 -3.92 -2.73
N LYS A 31 -7.23 -4.55 -1.55
CA LYS A 31 -7.94 -5.82 -1.40
C LYS A 31 -9.38 -5.72 -1.88
N LYS A 32 -10.07 -4.61 -1.59
CA LYS A 32 -11.45 -4.34 -2.02
C LYS A 32 -11.55 -4.30 -3.56
N HIS A 33 -10.67 -3.56 -4.24
CA HIS A 33 -10.67 -3.48 -5.70
C HIS A 33 -10.31 -4.80 -6.38
N VAL A 34 -9.26 -5.47 -5.89
CA VAL A 34 -8.84 -6.77 -6.44
C VAL A 34 -9.94 -7.82 -6.25
N ARG A 35 -10.60 -7.87 -5.10
CA ARG A 35 -11.73 -8.79 -4.84
C ARG A 35 -12.92 -8.53 -5.75
N ALA A 36 -13.24 -7.27 -6.04
CA ALA A 36 -14.34 -6.91 -6.95
C ALA A 36 -14.16 -7.52 -8.35
N ARG A 37 -12.90 -7.71 -8.80
CA ARG A 37 -12.55 -8.31 -10.09
C ARG A 37 -12.49 -9.84 -10.09
N ARG A 38 -12.70 -10.50 -8.94
CA ARG A 38 -12.80 -11.96 -8.78
C ARG A 38 -11.70 -12.74 -9.53
N PRO A 39 -10.41 -12.55 -9.18
CA PRO A 39 -9.33 -13.34 -9.77
C PRO A 39 -9.55 -14.83 -9.54
N THR A 40 -9.32 -15.64 -10.58
CA THR A 40 -9.53 -17.09 -10.57
C THR A 40 -8.24 -17.89 -10.42
N ASN A 41 -7.08 -17.25 -10.50
CA ASN A 41 -5.77 -17.86 -10.32
C ASN A 41 -4.73 -16.84 -9.82
N LEU A 42 -3.59 -17.33 -9.36
CA LEU A 42 -2.52 -16.51 -8.78
C LEU A 42 -1.91 -15.53 -9.79
N THR A 43 -1.73 -15.93 -11.05
CA THR A 43 -1.20 -15.05 -12.10
C THR A 43 -2.12 -13.85 -12.33
N ARG A 44 -3.43 -14.10 -12.41
CA ARG A 44 -4.43 -13.05 -12.57
C ARG A 44 -4.53 -12.17 -11.33
N LEU A 45 -4.46 -12.77 -10.14
CA LEU A 45 -4.41 -12.02 -8.88
C LEU A 45 -3.23 -11.04 -8.88
N HIS A 46 -2.03 -11.52 -9.22
CA HIS A 46 -0.81 -10.69 -9.25
C HIS A 46 -0.94 -9.53 -10.26
N GLN A 47 -1.39 -9.81 -11.48
CA GLN A 47 -1.63 -8.76 -12.49
C GLN A 47 -2.64 -7.73 -12.01
N LEU A 48 -3.74 -8.18 -11.39
CA LEU A 48 -4.77 -7.29 -10.88
C LEU A 48 -4.28 -6.43 -9.72
N CYS A 49 -3.45 -6.98 -8.81
CA CYS A 49 -2.82 -6.20 -7.76
C CYS A 49 -1.99 -5.05 -8.35
N GLN A 50 -1.18 -5.29 -9.38
CA GLN A 50 -0.39 -4.24 -10.03
C GLN A 50 -1.26 -3.17 -10.68
N VAL A 51 -2.30 -3.58 -11.42
CA VAL A 51 -3.21 -2.65 -12.10
C VAL A 51 -4.00 -1.81 -11.10
N GLU A 52 -4.53 -2.41 -10.04
CA GLU A 52 -5.29 -1.67 -9.03
C GLU A 52 -4.40 -0.78 -8.17
N TRP A 53 -3.20 -1.24 -7.84
CA TRP A 53 -2.21 -0.43 -7.13
C TRP A 53 -1.88 0.86 -7.88
N ALA A 54 -1.64 0.78 -9.19
CA ALA A 54 -1.37 1.95 -10.04
C ALA A 54 -2.55 2.95 -10.12
N LYS A 55 -3.76 2.53 -9.76
CA LYS A 55 -4.96 3.39 -9.74
C LYS A 55 -5.20 4.07 -8.40
N ILE A 56 -4.61 3.56 -7.32
CA ILE A 56 -4.73 4.18 -6.00
C ILE A 56 -3.98 5.51 -6.05
N GLN A 57 -4.73 6.60 -6.00
CA GLN A 57 -4.13 7.93 -6.01
C GLN A 57 -3.37 8.20 -4.70
N PRO A 58 -2.23 8.90 -4.74
CA PRO A 58 -1.48 9.29 -3.53
C PRO A 58 -2.33 10.09 -2.53
N THR A 59 -3.40 10.72 -2.99
CA THR A 59 -4.37 11.47 -2.17
C THR A 59 -5.09 10.60 -1.14
N TYR A 60 -5.15 9.27 -1.33
CA TYR A 60 -5.74 8.36 -0.34
C TYR A 60 -4.93 8.25 0.95
N LEU A 61 -3.61 8.48 0.91
CA LEU A 61 -2.77 8.47 2.11
C LEU A 61 -3.09 9.63 3.07
N TRP A 62 -3.50 10.78 2.53
CA TRP A 62 -3.70 12.01 3.29
C TRP A 62 -5.13 12.20 3.79
N LYS A 63 -6.09 11.38 3.32
CA LYS A 63 -7.49 11.40 3.77
C LYS A 63 -7.74 10.56 5.02
N ALA A 64 -6.74 9.78 5.45
CA ALA A 64 -6.81 8.89 6.60
C ALA A 64 -6.22 9.50 7.89
N THR A 65 -5.98 10.81 7.90
CA THR A 65 -5.54 11.59 9.07
C THR A 65 -6.60 12.66 9.34
#